data_AF-A0A1V6GA85-F1
#
_entry.id   AF-A0A1V6GA85-F1
#
_cell.length_a   1.000
_cell.length_b   1.000
_cell.length_c   1.000
_cell.angle_alpha   90.00
_cell.angle_beta   90.00
_cell.angle_gamma   90.00
#
_symmetry.space_group_name_H-M   'P 1'
#
loop_
_entity.id
_entity.type
_entity.pdbx_description
1 polymer ?
#
loop_
_entity_poly.entity_id
_entity_poly.type
_entity_poly.pdbx_seq_one_letter_code
_entity_poly.pdbx_strand_id
1 'polypeptide(L)'
;MIDNGGFSMDPYISVVQVLFNHAKNQFKDLQIYYFHNTVYNRVWKDPQRYDKPVMIEDFARFDPATRLIIVGDASMAPYELFSRNGSIYYNSRSDPSIKKLEFLAKTFKHSVWLNPKYEYTWSHTQTIEAVQEVFPMFEITLHGLEKAVEHLMKKN
;
A
#
# COMPACT_ATOMS: atom_id res chain seq x y z
N MET A 1 -5.23 1.46 -1.12
CA MET A 1 -4.93 0.62 0.06
C MET A 1 -4.26 1.48 1.11
N ILE A 2 -4.62 1.35 2.37
CA ILE A 2 -4.14 2.20 3.47
C ILE A 2 -3.53 1.30 4.54
N ASP A 3 -2.29 1.61 4.92
CA ASP A 3 -1.70 1.07 6.13
C ASP A 3 -2.28 1.78 7.34
N ASN A 4 -2.87 1.00 8.23
CA ASN A 4 -3.35 1.46 9.52
C ASN A 4 -2.90 0.52 10.65
N GLY A 5 -1.80 -0.18 10.42
CA GLY A 5 -1.03 -0.89 11.43
C GLY A 5 0.23 -0.14 11.80
N GLY A 6 0.83 -0.55 12.92
CA GLY A 6 2.11 -0.01 13.39
C GLY A 6 2.03 1.37 14.04
N PHE A 7 2.78 1.56 15.13
CA PHE A 7 2.95 2.85 15.80
C PHE A 7 3.57 3.93 14.90
N SER A 8 4.27 3.51 13.84
CA SER A 8 4.93 4.43 12.92
C SER A 8 3.95 5.14 11.98
N MET A 9 2.74 4.60 11.81
CA MET A 9 1.67 5.24 11.03
C MET A 9 0.77 6.15 11.86
N ASP A 10 0.72 6.01 13.18
CA ASP A 10 -0.14 6.81 14.07
C ASP A 10 -0.08 8.32 13.81
N PRO A 11 1.10 8.95 13.59
CA PRO A 11 1.17 10.40 13.33
C PRO A 11 0.52 10.82 12.01
N TYR A 12 0.34 9.89 11.07
CA TYR A 12 -0.04 10.16 9.69
C TYR A 12 -1.48 9.76 9.35
N ILE A 13 -2.16 9.03 10.23
CA ILE A 13 -3.54 8.55 10.01
C ILE A 13 -4.47 9.70 9.63
N SER A 14 -4.41 10.84 10.32
CA SER A 14 -5.27 11.99 10.09
C SER A 14 -5.05 12.61 8.69
N VAL A 15 -3.79 12.79 8.28
CA VAL A 15 -3.42 13.34 6.97
C VAL A 15 -3.92 12.43 5.85
N VAL A 16 -3.66 11.13 5.96
CA VAL A 16 -4.10 10.13 4.99
C VAL A 16 -5.63 10.13 4.89
N GLN A 17 -6.32 10.17 6.02
CA GLN A 17 -7.79 10.18 6.05
C GLN A 17 -8.39 11.44 5.42
N VAL A 18 -7.80 12.62 5.65
CA VAL A 18 -8.23 13.87 5.01
C VAL A 18 -8.05 13.79 3.49
N LEU A 19 -6.87 13.34 3.04
CA LEU A 19 -6.56 13.19 1.61
C LEU A 19 -7.58 12.27 0.91
N PHE A 20 -7.87 11.11 1.51
CA PHE A 20 -8.84 10.17 0.94
C PHE A 20 -10.29 10.65 1.02
N ASN A 21 -10.68 11.36 2.09
CA ASN A 21 -12.03 11.93 2.19
C ASN A 21 -12.28 12.98 1.10
N HIS A 22 -11.28 13.81 0.80
CA HIS A 22 -11.37 14.75 -0.33
C HIS A 22 -11.37 14.04 -1.67
N ALA A 23 -10.51 13.03 -1.87
CA ALA A 23 -10.45 12.23 -3.08
C ALA A 23 -11.77 11.50 -3.36
N LYS A 24 -12.44 10.96 -2.33
CA LYS A 24 -13.69 10.20 -2.46
C LYS A 24 -14.80 10.98 -3.17
N ASN A 25 -14.83 12.30 -3.03
CA ASN A 25 -15.82 13.15 -3.70
C ASN A 25 -15.50 13.40 -5.18
N GLN A 26 -14.29 13.08 -5.61
CA GLN A 26 -13.80 13.30 -6.99
C GLN A 26 -13.84 12.03 -7.85
N PHE A 27 -13.85 10.83 -7.22
CA PHE A 27 -13.85 9.55 -7.94
C PHE A 27 -15.23 8.88 -7.90
N LYS A 28 -15.75 8.48 -9.07
CA LYS A 28 -17.04 7.78 -9.19
C LYS A 28 -17.02 6.36 -8.60
N ASP A 29 -15.90 5.66 -8.69
CA ASP A 29 -15.71 4.33 -8.12
C ASP A 29 -14.39 4.29 -7.34
N LEU A 30 -14.51 4.45 -6.01
CA LEU A 30 -13.39 4.37 -5.09
C LEU A 30 -13.62 3.23 -4.10
N GLN A 31 -12.74 2.23 -4.14
CA GLN A 31 -12.71 1.13 -3.19
C GLN A 31 -11.52 1.30 -2.23
N ILE A 32 -11.79 1.32 -0.92
CA ILE A 32 -10.77 1.48 0.12
C ILE A 32 -10.54 0.13 0.79
N TYR A 33 -9.26 -0.20 0.97
CA TYR A 33 -8.81 -1.42 1.65
C TYR A 33 -7.71 -1.08 2.65
N TYR A 34 -7.68 -1.80 3.77
CA TYR A 34 -6.79 -1.59 4.90
C TYR A 34 -5.88 -2.80 5.12
N PHE A 35 -4.64 -2.57 5.52
CA PHE A 35 -3.65 -3.61 5.86
C PHE A 35 -2.80 -3.19 7.08
N HIS A 36 -1.95 -4.09 7.58
CA HIS A 36 -1.10 -3.85 8.77
C HIS A 36 0.37 -4.01 8.42
N ASN A 37 1.14 -2.92 8.40
CA ASN A 37 2.56 -2.83 8.02
C ASN A 37 2.84 -3.23 6.56
N THR A 38 2.32 -4.35 6.11
CA THR A 38 2.50 -4.92 4.77
C THR A 38 1.29 -5.70 4.30
N VAL A 39 1.30 -6.07 3.01
CA VAL A 39 0.18 -6.77 2.36
C VAL A 39 0.44 -8.27 2.30
N TYR A 40 -0.27 -9.01 3.15
CA TYR A 40 -0.23 -10.49 3.14
C TYR A 40 -1.25 -11.07 2.14
N ASN A 41 -1.84 -12.23 2.45
CA ASN A 41 -2.85 -12.88 1.61
C ASN A 41 -4.18 -12.12 1.55
N ARG A 42 -4.45 -11.22 2.50
CA ARG A 42 -5.71 -10.51 2.60
C ARG A 42 -5.53 -9.07 3.05
N VAL A 43 -6.48 -8.25 2.60
CA VAL A 43 -6.71 -6.87 3.03
C VAL A 43 -8.15 -6.75 3.52
N TRP A 44 -8.53 -5.67 4.19
CA TRP A 44 -9.87 -5.53 4.75
C TRP A 44 -10.58 -4.30 4.22
N LYS A 45 -11.90 -4.37 4.01
CA LYS A 45 -12.70 -3.19 3.65
C LYS A 45 -13.07 -2.33 4.86
N ASP A 46 -12.96 -2.88 6.07
CA ASP A 46 -13.17 -2.17 7.32
C ASP A 46 -11.83 -1.75 7.95
N PRO A 47 -11.75 -0.55 8.55
CA PRO A 47 -10.50 -0.07 9.17
C PRO A 47 -10.11 -0.90 10.40
N GLN A 48 -11.04 -1.54 11.08
CA GLN A 48 -10.72 -2.38 12.25
C GLN A 48 -10.02 -3.69 11.85
N ARG A 49 -10.14 -4.09 10.58
CA ARG A 49 -9.59 -5.32 9.99
C ARG A 49 -10.14 -6.59 10.65
N TYR A 50 -11.43 -6.63 10.93
CA TYR A 50 -12.10 -7.78 11.55
C TYR A 50 -13.06 -8.50 10.61
N ASP A 51 -14.01 -7.78 9.99
CA ASP A 51 -15.22 -8.41 9.45
C ASP A 51 -15.23 -8.56 7.93
N LYS A 52 -14.44 -7.76 7.19
CA LYS A 52 -14.52 -7.70 5.72
C LYS A 52 -13.19 -8.02 5.02
N PRO A 53 -12.60 -9.20 5.22
CA PRO A 53 -11.39 -9.60 4.52
C PRO A 53 -11.66 -9.81 3.02
N VAL A 54 -10.67 -9.48 2.20
CA VAL A 54 -10.63 -9.67 0.75
C VAL A 54 -9.29 -10.27 0.40
N MET A 55 -9.28 -11.36 -0.36
CA MET A 55 -8.06 -12.05 -0.73
C MET A 55 -7.31 -11.26 -1.81
N ILE A 56 -5.98 -11.21 -1.73
CA ILE A 56 -5.17 -10.48 -2.72
C ILE A 56 -5.33 -11.08 -4.11
N GLU A 57 -5.50 -12.38 -4.21
CA GLU A 57 -5.70 -13.08 -5.48
C GLU A 57 -7.00 -12.62 -6.18
N ASP A 58 -7.99 -12.12 -5.43
CA ASP A 58 -9.24 -11.60 -6.00
C ASP A 58 -9.03 -10.32 -6.81
N PHE A 59 -7.94 -9.59 -6.56
CA PHE A 59 -7.62 -8.36 -7.28
C PHE A 59 -7.26 -8.63 -8.75
N ALA A 60 -6.90 -9.87 -9.12
CA ALA A 60 -6.70 -10.27 -10.52
C ALA A 60 -7.94 -10.07 -11.40
N ARG A 61 -9.14 -9.98 -10.80
CA ARG A 61 -10.40 -9.82 -11.51
C ARG A 61 -10.76 -8.36 -11.80
N PHE A 62 -9.99 -7.40 -11.29
CA PHE A 62 -10.21 -5.98 -11.56
C PHE A 62 -9.80 -5.61 -12.99
N ASP A 63 -10.41 -4.54 -13.50
CA ASP A 63 -10.03 -3.98 -14.79
C ASP A 63 -8.54 -3.58 -14.75
N PRO A 64 -7.69 -3.98 -15.72
CA PRO A 64 -6.29 -3.54 -15.81
C PRO A 64 -6.09 -2.02 -15.87
N ALA A 65 -7.12 -1.25 -16.24
CA ALA A 65 -7.14 0.21 -16.22
C ALA A 65 -7.36 0.78 -14.80
N THR A 66 -7.70 -0.07 -13.83
CA THR A 66 -7.81 0.31 -12.41
C THR A 66 -6.49 0.84 -11.90
N ARG A 67 -6.55 1.90 -11.10
CA ARG A 67 -5.38 2.53 -10.50
C ARG A 67 -5.25 2.10 -9.05
N LEU A 68 -4.05 1.68 -8.67
CA LEU A 68 -3.74 1.28 -7.30
C LEU A 68 -2.91 2.38 -6.62
N ILE A 69 -3.48 2.97 -5.57
CA ILE A 69 -2.74 3.88 -4.69
C ILE A 69 -2.57 3.17 -3.36
N ILE A 70 -1.34 2.96 -2.93
CA ILE A 70 -1.01 2.43 -1.60
C ILE A 70 -0.49 3.57 -0.75
N VAL A 71 -0.91 3.65 0.51
CA VAL A 71 -0.45 4.69 1.43
C VAL A 71 0.01 4.04 2.72
N GLY A 72 1.27 4.25 3.08
CA GLY A 72 1.91 3.65 4.24
C GLY A 72 3.38 4.08 4.31
N ASP A 73 3.99 3.98 5.48
CA ASP A 73 5.38 4.41 5.67
C ASP A 73 6.42 3.40 5.17
N ALA A 74 5.96 2.24 4.69
CA ALA A 74 6.76 1.11 4.23
C ALA A 74 7.83 0.65 5.25
N SER A 75 7.62 1.01 6.52
CA SER A 75 8.53 0.74 7.62
C SER A 75 8.01 -0.43 8.41
N MET A 76 8.63 -1.58 8.24
CA MET A 76 8.23 -2.81 8.91
C MET A 76 9.47 -3.58 9.31
N ALA A 77 9.30 -4.57 10.18
CA ALA A 77 10.42 -5.44 10.47
C ALA A 77 10.78 -6.25 9.21
N PRO A 78 12.07 -6.41 8.84
CA PRO A 78 12.45 -7.10 7.60
C PRO A 78 11.83 -8.50 7.46
N TYR A 79 11.60 -9.20 8.57
CA TYR A 79 10.95 -10.51 8.54
C TYR A 79 9.48 -10.45 8.11
N GLU A 80 8.75 -9.36 8.37
CA GLU A 80 7.36 -9.19 7.92
C GLU A 80 7.30 -9.12 6.38
N LEU A 81 8.30 -8.50 5.75
CA LEU A 81 8.36 -8.32 4.30
C LEU A 81 8.93 -9.54 3.58
N PHE A 82 10.07 -10.06 4.06
CA PHE A 82 10.88 -11.06 3.35
C PHE A 82 10.63 -12.50 3.81
N SER A 83 10.08 -12.72 5.01
CA SER A 83 9.92 -14.09 5.52
C SER A 83 8.60 -14.71 5.10
N ARG A 84 8.66 -16.00 4.75
CA ARG A 84 7.48 -16.85 4.47
C ARG A 84 6.54 -16.97 5.69
N ASN A 85 7.07 -16.76 6.90
CA ASN A 85 6.34 -16.83 8.17
C ASN A 85 6.00 -15.43 8.74
N GLY A 86 6.08 -14.35 7.96
CA GLY A 86 5.81 -13.00 8.43
C GLY A 86 4.34 -12.73 8.79
N SER A 87 3.42 -13.66 8.50
CA SER A 87 2.04 -13.55 8.96
C SER A 87 1.94 -13.97 10.43
N ILE A 88 1.43 -13.09 11.29
CA ILE A 88 1.22 -13.31 12.73
C ILE A 88 0.21 -14.47 13.02
N TYR A 89 -0.40 -15.06 11.97
CA TYR A 89 -1.30 -16.21 12.05
C TYR A 89 -0.52 -17.53 11.88
N TYR A 90 -0.46 -18.31 12.97
CA TYR A 90 0.40 -19.48 13.20
C TYR A 90 0.20 -20.72 12.29
N ASN A 91 -0.45 -20.64 11.12
CA ASN A 91 -0.86 -21.84 10.37
C ASN A 91 -0.82 -21.78 8.83
N SER A 92 -0.16 -20.82 8.20
CA SER A 92 0.00 -20.84 6.74
C SER A 92 1.47 -20.80 6.31
N ARG A 93 1.87 -21.77 5.48
CA ARG A 93 3.04 -21.67 4.59
C ARG A 93 2.77 -20.58 3.54
N SER A 94 2.69 -19.32 3.97
CA SER A 94 2.43 -18.19 3.08
C SER A 94 3.71 -17.80 2.34
N ASP A 95 3.56 -17.30 1.12
CA ASP A 95 4.67 -16.64 0.44
C ASP A 95 5.04 -15.34 1.18
N PRO A 96 6.28 -14.85 1.02
CA PRO A 96 6.69 -13.58 1.59
C PRO A 96 5.76 -12.45 1.14
N SER A 97 5.52 -11.45 2.00
CA SER A 97 4.66 -10.31 1.68
C SER A 97 5.11 -9.58 0.40
N ILE A 98 6.41 -9.49 0.16
CA ILE A 98 6.95 -8.87 -1.06
C ILE A 98 6.39 -9.51 -2.35
N LYS A 99 6.05 -10.81 -2.34
CA LYS A 99 5.44 -11.49 -3.50
C LYS A 99 4.01 -11.03 -3.77
N LYS A 100 3.28 -10.62 -2.73
CA LYS A 100 1.93 -10.04 -2.87
C LYS A 100 2.01 -8.61 -3.38
N LEU A 101 3.01 -7.85 -2.95
CA LEU A 101 3.32 -6.52 -3.49
C LEU A 101 3.70 -6.59 -4.99
N GLU A 102 4.61 -7.49 -5.37
CA GLU A 102 4.97 -7.74 -6.77
C GLU A 102 3.75 -8.15 -7.61
N PHE A 103 2.90 -9.03 -7.07
CA PHE A 103 1.65 -9.43 -7.74
C PHE A 103 0.71 -8.25 -7.97
N LEU A 104 0.53 -7.38 -6.98
CA LEU A 104 -0.29 -6.17 -7.12
C LEU A 104 0.29 -5.21 -8.15
N ALA A 105 1.60 -4.94 -8.11
CA ALA A 105 2.27 -4.08 -9.10
C ALA A 105 2.12 -4.62 -10.52
N LYS A 106 2.18 -5.95 -10.70
CA LYS A 106 1.93 -6.59 -12.00
C LYS A 106 0.48 -6.51 -12.46
N THR A 107 -0.47 -6.58 -11.52
CA THR A 107 -1.91 -6.54 -11.79
C THR A 107 -2.37 -5.13 -12.18
N PHE A 108 -1.87 -4.11 -11.48
CA PHE A 108 -2.24 -2.72 -11.67
C PHE A 108 -1.08 -1.93 -12.30
N LYS A 109 -1.10 -1.79 -13.63
CA LYS A 109 -0.05 -1.06 -14.36
C LYS A 109 0.13 0.38 -13.90
N HIS A 110 -0.95 0.99 -13.41
CA HIS A 110 -0.95 2.33 -12.83
C HIS A 110 -1.00 2.19 -11.31
N SER A 111 0.17 1.97 -10.69
CA SER A 111 0.29 1.81 -9.25
C SER A 111 1.35 2.73 -8.66
N VAL A 112 1.05 3.33 -7.50
CA VAL A 112 2.00 4.16 -6.74
C VAL A 112 1.92 3.86 -5.25
N TRP A 113 3.03 4.11 -4.55
CA TRP A 113 3.11 4.09 -3.10
C TRP A 113 3.32 5.51 -2.56
N LEU A 114 2.47 6.00 -1.67
CA LEU A 114 2.61 7.29 -1.02
C LEU A 114 3.15 7.07 0.40
N ASN A 115 4.30 7.65 0.68
CA ASN A 115 4.99 7.50 1.96
C ASN A 115 4.94 8.83 2.74
N PRO A 116 4.42 8.86 3.97
CA PRO A 116 4.39 10.07 4.78
C PRO A 116 5.75 10.45 5.40
N LYS A 117 6.74 9.55 5.38
CA LYS A 117 8.11 9.86 5.81
C LYS A 117 8.84 10.67 4.73
N TYR A 118 9.72 11.57 5.16
CA TYR A 118 10.54 12.36 4.25
C TYR A 118 11.43 11.49 3.35
N GLU A 119 11.49 11.82 2.06
CA GLU A 119 12.21 11.05 1.04
C GLU A 119 13.68 10.81 1.38
N TYR A 120 14.35 11.80 1.98
CA TYR A 120 15.76 11.68 2.37
C TYR A 120 16.02 10.61 3.45
N THR A 121 14.99 10.15 4.17
CA THR A 121 15.11 9.13 5.23
C THR A 121 14.97 7.71 4.72
N TRP A 122 14.48 7.53 3.49
CA TRP A 122 14.08 6.22 2.98
C TRP A 122 15.24 5.23 2.83
N SER A 123 16.41 5.72 2.41
CA SER A 123 17.65 4.92 2.25
C SER A 123 18.21 4.34 3.56
N HIS A 124 17.67 4.75 4.71
CA HIS A 124 18.06 4.20 6.01
C HIS A 124 17.22 2.99 6.43
N THR A 125 16.17 2.65 5.67
CA THR A 125 15.25 1.56 6.02
C THR A 125 15.16 0.56 4.87
N GLN A 126 15.74 -0.62 5.04
CA GLN A 126 15.79 -1.69 4.04
C GLN A 126 14.41 -2.04 3.44
N THR A 127 13.35 -2.03 4.25
CA THR A 127 12.00 -2.38 3.77
C THR A 127 11.41 -1.28 2.88
N ILE A 128 11.77 -0.02 3.14
CA ILE A 128 11.35 1.11 2.29
C ILE A 128 12.02 0.97 0.92
N GLU A 129 13.33 0.72 0.88
CA GLU A 129 14.07 0.50 -0.37
C GLU A 129 13.48 -0.66 -1.20
N ALA A 130 13.20 -1.79 -0.56
CA ALA A 130 12.59 -2.94 -1.24
C ALA A 130 11.19 -2.62 -1.79
N VAL A 131 10.39 -1.80 -1.10
CA VAL A 131 9.09 -1.35 -1.62
C VAL A 131 9.25 -0.39 -2.80
N GLN A 132 10.27 0.48 -2.79
CA GLN A 132 10.58 1.37 -3.93
C GLN A 132 10.98 0.61 -5.20
N GLU A 133 11.61 -0.54 -5.06
CA GLU A 133 11.93 -1.40 -6.21
C GLU A 133 10.67 -1.99 -6.86
N VAL A 134 9.58 -2.14 -6.10
CA VAL A 134 8.31 -2.71 -6.58
C VAL A 134 7.35 -1.63 -7.08
N PHE A 135 7.27 -0.49 -6.38
CA PHE A 135 6.35 0.60 -6.70
C PHE A 135 7.08 1.93 -6.85
N PRO A 136 6.71 2.74 -7.85
CA PRO A 136 7.02 4.16 -7.84
C PRO A 136 6.49 4.80 -6.56
N MET A 137 7.40 5.31 -5.73
CA MET A 137 7.08 5.82 -4.40
C MET A 137 7.29 7.32 -4.32
N PHE A 138 6.35 8.02 -3.69
CA PHE A 138 6.35 9.48 -3.57
C PHE A 138 6.03 9.91 -2.15
N GLU A 139 6.65 11.00 -1.70
CA GLU A 139 6.36 11.58 -0.39
C GLU A 139 4.96 12.22 -0.37
N ILE A 140 4.27 12.21 0.77
CA ILE A 140 3.00 12.93 0.95
C ILE A 140 3.27 14.43 1.16
N THR A 141 3.76 15.07 0.10
CA THR A 141 3.87 16.52 -0.05
C THR A 141 3.07 16.95 -1.27
N LEU A 142 2.77 18.24 -1.42
CA LEU A 142 2.08 18.74 -2.61
C LEU A 142 2.79 18.31 -3.90
N HIS A 143 4.11 18.49 -3.96
CA HIS A 143 4.95 18.08 -5.10
C HIS A 143 4.96 16.57 -5.32
N GLY A 144 5.05 15.78 -4.24
CA GLY A 144 5.01 14.32 -4.33
C GLY A 144 3.67 13.80 -4.83
N LEU A 145 2.57 14.41 -4.41
CA LEU A 145 1.22 14.09 -4.89
C LEU A 145 1.03 14.48 -6.36
N GLU A 146 1.54 15.64 -6.80
CA GLU A 146 1.53 16.04 -8.20
C GLU A 146 2.27 15.00 -9.07
N LYS A 147 3.49 14.63 -8.70
CA LYS A 147 4.27 13.57 -9.39
C LYS A 147 3.55 12.23 -9.42
N ALA A 148 2.92 11.84 -8.30
CA ALA A 148 2.17 10.59 -8.23
C ALA A 148 0.97 10.60 -9.20
N VAL A 149 0.24 11.72 -9.29
CA VAL A 149 -0.87 11.89 -10.23
C VAL A 149 -0.37 11.86 -11.67
N GLU A 150 0.72 12.56 -12.00
CA GLU A 150 1.33 12.52 -13.33
C GLU A 150 1.70 11.10 -13.73
N HIS A 151 2.34 10.34 -12.83
CA HIS A 151 2.70 8.95 -13.05
C HIS A 151 1.46 8.08 -13.34
N LEU A 152 0.42 8.22 -12.53
CA LEU A 152 -0.83 7.47 -12.70
C LEU A 152 -1.59 7.84 -13.99
N MET A 153 -1.44 9.07 -14.48
CA MET A 153 -2.09 9.56 -15.69
C MET A 153 -1.36 9.23 -16.98
N LYS A 154 -0.09 8.82 -16.91
CA LYS A 154 0.72 8.49 -18.08
C LYS A 154 0.10 7.30 -18.82
N LYS A 155 -0.19 7.47 -20.12
CA LYS A 155 -0.62 6.36 -20.98
C LYS A 155 0.57 5.42 -21.20
N ASN A 156 0.32 4.11 -21.09
CA ASN A 156 1.30 3.08 -21.42
C ASN A 156 1.71 3.16 -22.89
#